data_AF-A0A834VBB2-F1
#
_entry.id   AF-A0A834VBB2-F1
#
_cell.length_a   1.000
_cell.length_b   1.000
_cell.length_c   1.000
_cell.angle_alpha   90.00
_cell.angle_beta   90.00
_cell.angle_gamma   90.00
#
_symmetry.space_group_name_H-M   'P 1'
#
loop_
_entity.id
_entity.type
_entity.pdbx_description
1 polymer ?
#
loop_
_entity_poly.entity_id
_entity_poly.type
_entity_poly.pdbx_seq_one_letter_code
_entity_poly.pdbx_strand_id
1 'polypeptide(L)'
;MAFNQFMHPRNIYRKRPDYKELASLSDEFRQYIYETGSNGNFTIDFTDQKALWSLTKTLLHKDFNLDVQIADNRLIPTLPMRLNYIHWIEDLLQHCKIFRPEINLIDIGTGCCAIFPLLGCRLHKDWKFYATEIDDVNLEYAKLNVQRNGLESRIKIYDNRNSEHILKTILTEDDVKFHVSMTNPPFFDDFIEENSNKMLADNTSDVKSFFHKHKTSTASPIEAVHEGGESKFIKQIIKESIDCKQRIDLHTVMIGRKKNFLELKSHLKELVEQSIITGFCWTEFCQGNTKRWGLAWTFCRRFNLTNAPKIKFSLSKPLILKLSNDLNCCDYEMNFIANHIEYLLRNDLEIDEITKIETHKKIEFDIKSQTNNWQNQRQKRRLAQRMIGTECNIIEQRDNEDEYQTISKRKLSDSVEFKQNFPNQCKKRMNFDYNSNSLTFLLHCGLMVKREKQDIIIKMVTKEMSLNKDSTYQLFQYFKNKLV
;
A
#
# COMPACT_ATOMS: atom_id res chain seq x y z
N MET A 1 -4.47 -12.73 -7.40
CA MET A 1 -4.48 -13.85 -6.43
C MET A 1 -4.57 -13.27 -5.04
N ALA A 2 -5.49 -13.76 -4.20
CA ALA A 2 -5.61 -13.30 -2.82
C ALA A 2 -4.32 -13.59 -2.04
N PHE A 3 -3.88 -12.65 -1.21
CA PHE A 3 -2.67 -12.71 -0.41
C PHE A 3 -2.79 -13.61 0.83
N ASN A 4 -3.82 -14.46 0.94
CA ASN A 4 -4.08 -15.29 2.13
C ASN A 4 -2.91 -16.22 2.47
N GLN A 5 -2.19 -16.73 1.47
CA GLN A 5 -1.00 -17.54 1.68
C GLN A 5 0.14 -16.79 2.41
N PHE A 6 0.10 -15.45 2.37
CA PHE A 6 1.07 -14.55 2.99
C PHE A 6 0.58 -13.93 4.31
N MET A 7 -0.56 -14.37 4.85
CA MET A 7 -0.87 -14.11 6.26
C MET A 7 0.23 -14.70 7.16
N HIS A 8 0.36 -14.16 8.37
CA HIS A 8 1.29 -14.65 9.37
C HIS A 8 1.13 -16.17 9.57
N PRO A 9 2.21 -16.98 9.64
CA PRO A 9 2.10 -18.44 9.65
C PRO A 9 1.18 -19.04 10.72
N ARG A 10 1.13 -18.42 11.91
CA ARG A 10 0.27 -18.78 13.06
C ARG A 10 -1.18 -18.31 12.96
N ASN A 11 -1.54 -17.53 11.92
CA ASN A 11 -2.89 -17.00 11.75
C ASN A 11 -3.86 -18.11 11.33
N ILE A 12 -4.85 -18.41 12.18
CA ILE A 12 -5.84 -19.48 11.96
C ILE A 12 -6.67 -19.29 10.68
N TYR A 13 -6.84 -18.03 10.25
CA TYR A 13 -7.60 -17.68 9.05
C TYR A 13 -6.80 -17.77 7.75
N ARG A 14 -5.57 -18.31 7.80
CA ARG A 14 -4.91 -18.84 6.60
C ARG A 14 -5.76 -19.89 5.92
N LYS A 15 -6.52 -20.66 6.71
CA LYS A 15 -7.61 -21.50 6.24
C LYS A 15 -8.89 -20.66 6.22
N ARG A 16 -9.58 -20.64 5.08
CA ARG A 16 -10.86 -19.93 4.96
C ARG A 16 -11.87 -20.52 5.97
N PRO A 17 -12.62 -19.69 6.72
CA PRO A 17 -13.67 -20.19 7.60
C PRO A 17 -14.76 -20.94 6.82
N ASP A 18 -15.29 -21.99 7.43
CA ASP A 18 -16.44 -22.72 6.87
C ASP A 18 -17.73 -21.94 7.19
N TYR A 19 -18.28 -21.26 6.19
CA TYR A 19 -19.46 -20.42 6.37
C TYR A 19 -20.73 -21.24 6.62
N LYS A 20 -20.78 -22.50 6.18
CA LYS A 20 -21.89 -23.39 6.48
C LYS A 20 -21.88 -23.76 7.96
N GLU A 21 -20.70 -24.06 8.50
CA GLU A 21 -20.52 -24.30 9.94
C GLU A 21 -20.89 -23.05 10.75
N LEU A 22 -20.39 -21.87 10.37
CA LEU A 22 -20.72 -20.62 11.06
C LEU A 22 -22.21 -20.30 11.04
N ALA A 23 -22.91 -20.57 9.92
CA ALA A 23 -24.35 -20.37 9.82
C ALA A 23 -25.15 -21.34 10.72
N SER A 24 -24.58 -22.49 11.09
CA SER A 24 -25.21 -23.38 12.07
C SER A 24 -25.03 -22.93 13.52
N LEU A 25 -24.07 -22.04 13.78
CA LEU A 25 -23.76 -21.52 15.12
C LEU A 25 -24.44 -20.18 15.42
N SER A 26 -24.93 -19.47 14.39
CA SER A 26 -25.51 -18.13 14.54
C SER A 26 -26.63 -17.90 13.53
N ASP A 27 -27.86 -17.84 14.03
CA ASP A 27 -29.03 -17.48 13.23
C ASP A 27 -28.91 -16.07 12.62
N GLU A 28 -28.30 -15.15 13.38
CA GLU A 28 -27.99 -13.80 12.92
C GLU A 28 -27.02 -13.81 11.73
N PHE A 29 -26.06 -14.74 11.68
CA PHE A 29 -25.13 -14.85 10.55
C PHE A 29 -25.76 -15.58 9.36
N ARG A 30 -26.61 -16.57 9.64
CA ARG A 30 -27.29 -17.38 8.62
C ARG A 30 -28.11 -16.55 7.63
N GLN A 31 -28.65 -15.41 8.05
CA GLN A 31 -29.43 -14.53 7.15
C GLN A 31 -28.59 -13.85 6.06
N TYR A 32 -27.26 -13.78 6.22
CA TYR A 32 -26.35 -13.08 5.31
C TYR A 32 -25.59 -14.00 4.35
N ILE A 33 -25.68 -15.32 4.55
CA ILE A 33 -25.00 -16.28 3.68
C ILE A 33 -25.81 -16.54 2.41
N TYR A 34 -25.11 -16.63 1.28
CA TYR A 34 -25.69 -17.09 0.02
C TYR A 34 -24.72 -18.01 -0.72
N GLU A 35 -25.28 -18.88 -1.55
CA GLU A 35 -24.51 -19.83 -2.36
C GLU A 35 -23.93 -19.14 -3.60
N THR A 36 -22.71 -19.52 -3.98
CA THR A 36 -22.00 -19.00 -5.15
C THR A 36 -21.63 -20.10 -6.14
N GLY A 37 -22.07 -19.90 -7.38
CA GLY A 37 -21.80 -20.80 -8.50
C GLY A 37 -22.48 -22.17 -8.36
N SER A 38 -22.19 -23.07 -9.30
CA SER A 38 -22.70 -24.44 -9.33
C SER A 38 -22.01 -25.40 -8.34
N ASN A 39 -21.06 -24.90 -7.55
CA ASN A 39 -20.13 -25.72 -6.78
C ASN A 39 -20.46 -25.79 -5.28
N GLY A 40 -21.61 -25.30 -4.83
CA GLY A 40 -22.02 -25.43 -3.42
C GLY A 40 -21.31 -24.51 -2.43
N ASN A 41 -20.55 -23.50 -2.89
CA ASN A 41 -19.74 -22.68 -2.00
C ASN A 41 -20.54 -21.51 -1.42
N PHE A 42 -20.55 -21.35 -0.09
CA PHE A 42 -21.21 -20.23 0.57
C PHE A 42 -20.28 -19.00 0.68
N THR A 43 -20.86 -17.81 0.55
CA THR A 43 -20.20 -16.52 0.78
C THR A 43 -21.14 -15.54 1.46
N ILE A 44 -20.62 -14.36 1.79
CA ILE A 44 -21.39 -13.17 2.19
C ILE A 44 -21.07 -11.99 1.26
N ASP A 45 -21.90 -10.94 1.31
CA ASP A 45 -21.55 -9.65 0.72
C ASP A 45 -20.63 -8.89 1.69
N PHE A 46 -19.34 -8.83 1.32
CA PHE A 46 -18.34 -8.10 2.11
C PHE A 46 -18.47 -6.57 2.02
N THR A 47 -19.49 -6.05 1.34
CA THR A 47 -19.83 -4.63 1.31
C THR A 47 -20.98 -4.28 2.26
N ASP A 48 -21.72 -5.28 2.75
CA ASP A 48 -22.74 -5.11 3.78
C ASP A 48 -22.09 -5.10 5.18
N GLN A 49 -22.21 -3.97 5.88
CA GLN A 49 -21.67 -3.80 7.22
C GLN A 49 -22.30 -4.76 8.23
N LYS A 50 -23.60 -5.06 8.11
CA LYS A 50 -24.28 -5.98 9.03
C LYS A 50 -23.81 -7.41 8.82
N ALA A 51 -23.63 -7.82 7.56
CA ALA A 51 -23.03 -9.11 7.23
C ALA A 51 -21.59 -9.23 7.75
N LEU A 52 -20.76 -8.19 7.56
CA LEU A 52 -19.39 -8.14 8.07
C LEU A 52 -19.33 -8.21 9.59
N TRP A 53 -20.19 -7.48 10.28
CA TRP A 53 -20.26 -7.50 11.74
C TRP A 53 -20.69 -8.87 12.24
N SER A 54 -21.76 -9.43 11.66
CA SER A 54 -22.28 -10.74 12.03
C SER A 54 -21.22 -11.85 11.83
N LEU A 55 -20.47 -11.79 10.73
CA LEU A 55 -19.30 -12.67 10.51
C LEU A 55 -18.25 -12.49 11.62
N THR A 56 -17.87 -11.24 11.90
CA THR A 56 -16.82 -10.90 12.88
C THR A 56 -17.21 -11.37 14.28
N LYS A 57 -18.43 -11.08 14.72
CA LYS A 57 -18.99 -11.50 16.01
C LYS A 57 -19.05 -13.02 16.13
N THR A 58 -19.51 -13.71 15.09
CA THR A 58 -19.59 -15.19 15.08
C THR A 58 -18.20 -15.82 15.17
N LEU A 59 -17.22 -15.29 14.45
CA LEU A 59 -15.82 -15.74 14.52
C LEU A 59 -15.19 -15.46 15.89
N LEU A 60 -15.41 -14.28 16.48
CA LEU A 60 -14.92 -13.94 17.81
C LEU A 60 -15.45 -14.89 18.89
N HIS A 61 -16.75 -15.20 18.81
CA HIS A 61 -17.37 -16.14 19.72
C HIS A 61 -16.82 -17.56 19.52
N LYS A 62 -16.84 -18.07 18.28
CA LYS A 62 -16.41 -19.45 17.98
C LYS A 62 -14.94 -19.70 18.30
N ASP A 63 -14.05 -18.82 17.82
CA ASP A 63 -12.61 -19.12 17.80
C ASP A 63 -11.88 -18.58 19.05
N PHE A 64 -12.45 -17.59 19.75
CA PHE A 64 -11.82 -16.92 20.89
C PHE A 64 -12.69 -16.86 22.16
N ASN A 65 -13.93 -17.38 22.09
CA ASN A 65 -14.92 -17.28 23.17
C ASN A 65 -15.10 -15.82 23.65
N LEU A 66 -15.17 -14.89 22.69
CA LEU A 66 -15.37 -13.47 22.93
C LEU A 66 -16.80 -13.06 22.56
N ASP A 67 -17.51 -12.48 23.53
CA ASP A 67 -18.83 -11.89 23.33
C ASP A 67 -18.70 -10.37 23.28
N VAL A 68 -18.97 -9.79 22.11
CA VAL A 68 -18.74 -8.37 21.84
C VAL A 68 -19.94 -7.70 21.20
N GLN A 69 -20.05 -6.41 21.44
CA GLN A 69 -21.00 -5.48 20.84
C GLN A 69 -20.25 -4.29 20.27
N ILE A 70 -20.77 -3.70 19.20
CA ILE A 70 -20.29 -2.41 18.71
C ILE A 70 -21.50 -1.51 18.46
N ALA A 71 -21.31 -0.20 18.60
CA ALA A 71 -22.29 0.78 18.18
C ALA A 71 -22.45 0.76 16.66
N ASP A 72 -23.61 1.22 16.19
CA ASP A 72 -23.84 1.47 14.77
C ASP A 72 -22.83 2.49 14.23
N ASN A 73 -22.49 2.35 12.94
CA ASN A 73 -21.54 3.22 12.26
C ASN A 73 -20.17 3.28 12.99
N ARG A 74 -19.59 2.13 13.30
CA ARG A 74 -18.21 2.01 13.82
C ARG A 74 -17.42 1.00 12.99
N LEU A 75 -16.09 1.13 13.04
CA LEU A 75 -15.17 0.27 12.33
C LEU A 75 -15.34 -1.18 12.79
N ILE A 76 -15.78 -2.02 11.87
CA ILE A 76 -15.83 -3.47 12.07
C ILE A 76 -14.41 -4.03 11.88
N PRO A 77 -13.78 -4.61 12.91
CA PRO A 77 -12.41 -5.10 12.79
C PRO A 77 -12.36 -6.41 12.01
N THR A 78 -11.52 -6.45 10.96
CA THR A 78 -11.26 -7.69 10.24
C THR A 78 -10.24 -8.56 10.98
N LEU A 79 -10.72 -9.63 11.63
CA LEU A 79 -9.90 -10.48 12.51
C LEU A 79 -8.58 -10.97 11.90
N PRO A 80 -8.51 -11.44 10.64
CA PRO A 80 -7.24 -11.93 10.12
C PRO A 80 -6.16 -10.84 10.04
N MET A 81 -6.54 -9.59 9.77
CA MET A 81 -5.58 -8.48 9.76
C MET A 81 -5.11 -8.14 11.19
N ARG A 82 -6.02 -8.17 12.17
CA ARG A 82 -5.69 -7.91 13.58
C ARG A 82 -4.77 -8.99 14.16
N LEU A 83 -5.02 -10.26 13.84
CA LEU A 83 -4.17 -11.38 14.23
C LEU A 83 -2.78 -11.33 13.59
N ASN A 84 -2.66 -10.90 12.32
CA ASN A 84 -1.34 -10.70 11.71
C ASN A 84 -0.47 -9.73 12.54
N TYR A 85 -1.09 -8.68 13.08
CA TYR A 85 -0.38 -7.70 13.89
C TYR A 85 -0.01 -8.27 15.28
N ILE A 86 -0.95 -8.92 15.97
CA ILE A 86 -0.68 -9.58 17.27
C ILE A 86 0.45 -10.61 17.14
N HIS A 87 0.41 -11.46 16.12
CA HIS A 87 1.47 -12.45 15.92
C HIS A 87 2.83 -11.83 15.58
N TRP A 88 2.85 -10.69 14.89
CA TRP A 88 4.10 -9.97 14.69
C TRP A 88 4.64 -9.38 16.00
N ILE A 89 3.77 -8.91 16.91
CA ILE A 89 4.18 -8.49 18.26
C ILE A 89 4.76 -9.68 19.05
N GLU A 90 4.15 -10.86 18.99
CA GLU A 90 4.71 -12.09 19.60
C GLU A 90 6.12 -12.39 19.08
N ASP A 91 6.31 -12.31 17.76
CA ASP A 91 7.60 -12.52 17.10
C ASP A 91 8.66 -11.51 17.58
N LEU A 92 8.26 -10.24 17.74
CA LEU A 92 9.15 -9.18 18.23
C LEU A 92 9.52 -9.37 19.71
N LEU A 93 8.56 -9.75 20.55
CA LEU A 93 8.79 -10.08 21.97
C LEU A 93 9.79 -11.24 22.10
N GLN A 94 9.57 -12.32 21.32
CA GLN A 94 10.46 -13.47 21.29
C GLN A 94 11.87 -13.08 20.80
N HIS A 95 11.96 -12.32 19.71
CA HIS A 95 13.23 -11.87 19.13
C HIS A 95 14.03 -11.00 20.09
N CYS A 96 13.35 -10.10 20.79
CA CYS A 96 13.94 -9.23 21.80
C CYS A 96 14.17 -9.94 23.15
N LYS A 97 13.80 -11.22 23.25
CA LYS A 97 13.88 -12.04 24.47
C LYS A 97 13.17 -11.40 25.67
N ILE A 98 12.04 -10.75 25.42
CA ILE A 98 11.20 -10.16 26.45
C ILE A 98 10.31 -11.27 27.01
N PHE A 99 10.85 -12.04 27.96
CA PHE A 99 10.14 -13.08 28.70
C PHE A 99 9.90 -12.61 30.12
N ARG A 100 8.65 -12.31 30.46
CA ARG A 100 8.25 -11.79 31.76
C ARG A 100 7.02 -12.55 32.26
N PRO A 101 6.80 -12.62 33.60
CA PRO A 101 5.54 -13.14 34.14
C PRO A 101 4.32 -12.34 33.70
N GLU A 102 4.54 -11.08 33.30
CA GLU A 102 3.52 -10.16 32.85
C GLU A 102 4.05 -9.28 31.72
N ILE A 103 3.29 -9.18 30.64
CA ILE A 103 3.57 -8.31 29.50
C ILE A 103 2.52 -7.21 29.46
N ASN A 104 2.93 -6.00 29.85
CA ASN A 104 2.11 -4.78 29.71
C ASN A 104 2.21 -4.20 28.30
N LEU A 105 1.08 -4.18 27.59
CA LEU A 105 0.92 -3.58 26.27
C LEU A 105 0.06 -2.31 26.35
N ILE A 106 0.37 -1.35 25.50
CA ILE A 106 -0.42 -0.14 25.27
C ILE A 106 -1.14 -0.26 23.94
N ASP A 107 -2.46 -0.08 23.91
CA ASP A 107 -3.24 0.02 22.67
C ASP A 107 -3.78 1.45 22.49
N ILE A 108 -3.30 2.15 21.47
CA ILE A 108 -3.65 3.56 21.23
C ILE A 108 -4.80 3.62 20.21
N GLY A 109 -5.95 4.13 20.64
CA GLY A 109 -7.17 4.17 19.83
C GLY A 109 -7.79 2.77 19.70
N THR A 110 -8.24 2.21 20.82
CA THR A 110 -8.69 0.81 20.90
C THR A 110 -9.99 0.55 20.13
N GLY A 111 -10.73 1.61 19.83
CA GLY A 111 -11.99 1.59 19.09
C GLY A 111 -13.11 0.93 19.88
N CYS A 112 -14.31 0.98 19.30
CA CYS A 112 -15.54 0.45 19.91
C CYS A 112 -15.42 -1.01 20.39
N CYS A 113 -14.68 -1.84 19.66
CA CYS A 113 -14.56 -3.27 19.93
C CYS A 113 -13.50 -3.61 20.99
N ALA A 114 -12.50 -2.75 21.24
CA ALA A 114 -11.29 -3.10 22.01
C ALA A 114 -10.59 -4.37 21.50
N ILE A 115 -10.51 -4.51 20.17
CA ILE A 115 -10.19 -5.79 19.53
C ILE A 115 -8.79 -6.32 19.86
N PHE A 116 -7.78 -5.46 19.95
CA PHE A 116 -6.42 -5.89 20.27
C PHE A 116 -6.30 -6.32 21.73
N PRO A 117 -6.79 -5.55 22.73
CA PRO A 117 -6.84 -6.01 24.11
C PRO A 117 -7.54 -7.34 24.29
N LEU A 118 -8.74 -7.50 23.71
CA LEU A 118 -9.53 -8.71 23.85
C LEU A 118 -8.82 -9.92 23.23
N LEU A 119 -8.37 -9.83 21.98
CA LEU A 119 -7.66 -10.94 21.32
C LEU A 119 -6.35 -11.26 22.04
N GLY A 120 -5.55 -10.24 22.40
CA GLY A 120 -4.28 -10.41 23.08
C GLY A 120 -4.44 -11.13 24.42
N CYS A 121 -5.38 -10.69 25.26
CA CYS A 121 -5.66 -11.35 26.54
C CYS A 121 -6.27 -12.75 26.40
N ARG A 122 -6.98 -13.06 25.30
CA ARG A 122 -7.48 -14.43 25.06
C ARG A 122 -6.40 -15.38 24.59
N LEU A 123 -5.45 -14.89 23.79
CA LEU A 123 -4.31 -15.67 23.29
C LEU A 123 -3.24 -15.87 24.36
N HIS A 124 -3.03 -14.88 25.23
CA HIS A 124 -1.94 -14.85 26.22
C HIS A 124 -2.48 -14.50 27.60
N LYS A 125 -2.26 -15.38 28.57
CA LYS A 125 -2.77 -15.22 29.95
C LYS A 125 -2.03 -14.15 30.75
N ASP A 126 -0.76 -13.95 30.40
CA ASP A 126 0.19 -13.03 31.00
C ASP A 126 0.17 -11.62 30.39
N TRP A 127 -0.63 -11.40 29.33
CA TRP A 127 -0.78 -10.08 28.73
C TRP A 127 -1.78 -9.23 29.49
N LYS A 128 -1.39 -7.98 29.74
CA LYS A 128 -2.24 -6.90 30.23
C LYS A 128 -2.22 -5.74 29.24
N PHE A 129 -3.36 -5.09 29.08
CA PHE A 129 -3.54 -3.96 28.18
C PHE A 129 -3.93 -2.70 28.92
N TYR A 130 -3.31 -1.61 28.47
CA TYR A 130 -3.61 -0.25 28.83
C TYR A 130 -4.03 0.45 27.55
N ALA A 131 -5.33 0.56 27.35
CA ALA A 131 -5.90 0.99 26.08
C ALA A 131 -6.46 2.40 26.21
N THR A 132 -6.23 3.27 25.22
CA THR A 132 -6.79 4.63 25.18
C THR A 132 -7.85 4.77 24.10
N GLU A 133 -8.80 5.65 24.35
CA GLU A 133 -9.81 6.05 23.39
C GLU A 133 -10.21 7.52 23.59
N ILE A 134 -10.57 8.20 22.50
CA ILE A 134 -11.00 9.61 22.49
C ILE A 134 -12.48 9.75 22.10
N ASP A 135 -13.11 8.76 21.48
CA ASP A 135 -14.54 8.81 21.21
C ASP A 135 -15.34 8.25 22.40
N ASP A 136 -16.37 8.98 22.82
CA ASP A 136 -17.17 8.66 24.01
C ASP A 136 -17.95 7.35 23.85
N VAL A 137 -18.57 7.15 22.68
CA VAL A 137 -19.28 5.91 22.34
C VAL A 137 -18.30 4.74 22.25
N ASN A 138 -17.14 4.92 21.64
CA ASN A 138 -16.11 3.89 21.59
C ASN A 138 -15.62 3.51 22.98
N LEU A 139 -15.41 4.50 23.85
CA LEU A 139 -14.98 4.30 25.22
C LEU A 139 -16.01 3.47 26.01
N GLU A 140 -17.30 3.79 25.87
CA GLU A 140 -18.40 3.06 26.51
C GLU A 140 -18.42 1.59 26.06
N TYR A 141 -18.43 1.35 24.75
CA TYR A 141 -18.49 -0.01 24.20
C TYR A 141 -17.21 -0.80 24.46
N ALA A 142 -16.03 -0.18 24.43
CA ALA A 142 -14.78 -0.83 24.79
C ALA A 142 -14.83 -1.34 26.23
N LYS A 143 -15.28 -0.51 27.18
CA LYS A 143 -15.45 -0.90 28.59
C LYS A 143 -16.50 -2.00 28.74
N LEU A 144 -17.65 -1.88 28.07
CA LEU A 144 -18.70 -2.90 28.06
C LEU A 144 -18.15 -4.25 27.57
N ASN A 145 -17.42 -4.26 26.45
CA ASN A 145 -16.87 -5.49 25.88
C ASN A 145 -15.84 -6.15 26.79
N VAL A 146 -15.00 -5.36 27.46
CA VAL A 146 -14.07 -5.89 28.47
C VAL A 146 -14.83 -6.55 29.62
N GLN A 147 -15.87 -5.88 30.13
CA GLN A 147 -16.71 -6.38 31.24
C GLN A 147 -17.46 -7.67 30.88
N ARG A 148 -18.10 -7.71 29.70
CA ARG A 148 -18.82 -8.90 29.20
C ARG A 148 -17.94 -10.15 29.14
N ASN A 149 -16.63 -9.96 29.01
CA ASN A 149 -15.65 -11.04 28.88
C ASN A 149 -14.88 -11.32 30.18
N GLY A 150 -15.15 -10.62 31.29
CA GLY A 150 -14.46 -10.81 32.57
C GLY A 150 -12.97 -10.49 32.52
N LEU A 151 -12.58 -9.50 31.71
CA LEU A 151 -11.18 -9.15 31.45
C LEU A 151 -10.72 -7.84 32.10
N GLU A 152 -11.52 -7.23 32.98
CA GLU A 152 -11.27 -5.94 33.63
C GLU A 152 -9.96 -5.92 34.45
N SER A 153 -9.59 -7.06 35.03
CA SER A 153 -8.34 -7.20 35.79
C SER A 153 -7.07 -7.14 34.91
N ARG A 154 -7.22 -7.33 33.60
CA ARG A 154 -6.12 -7.34 32.63
C ARG A 154 -6.21 -6.24 31.58
N ILE A 155 -7.38 -5.65 31.36
CA ILE A 155 -7.59 -4.60 30.37
C ILE A 155 -8.13 -3.36 31.06
N LYS A 156 -7.31 -2.30 31.13
CA LYS A 156 -7.70 -0.98 31.61
C LYS A 156 -7.94 -0.06 30.42
N ILE A 157 -9.13 0.53 30.34
CA ILE A 157 -9.50 1.52 29.30
C ILE A 157 -9.42 2.93 29.88
N TYR A 158 -8.60 3.78 29.26
CA TYR A 158 -8.38 5.18 29.63
C TYR A 158 -9.06 6.13 28.65
N ASP A 159 -9.70 7.16 29.21
CA ASP A 159 -10.25 8.27 28.46
C ASP A 159 -9.13 9.27 28.13
N ASN A 160 -8.89 9.49 26.83
CA ASN A 160 -7.84 10.40 26.36
C ASN A 160 -8.40 11.65 25.65
N ARG A 161 -9.67 12.00 25.84
CA ARG A 161 -10.34 13.12 25.16
C ARG A 161 -9.71 14.49 25.40
N ASN A 162 -9.26 14.74 26.63
CA ASN A 162 -8.76 16.04 27.07
C ASN A 162 -7.23 16.10 27.13
N SER A 163 -6.54 15.18 26.45
CA SER A 163 -5.09 15.12 26.46
C SER A 163 -4.50 15.70 25.18
N GLU A 164 -3.53 16.60 25.32
CA GLU A 164 -2.67 17.04 24.21
C GLU A 164 -1.63 15.97 23.81
N HIS A 165 -1.64 14.82 24.51
CA HIS A 165 -0.64 13.76 24.38
C HIS A 165 -1.29 12.40 24.11
N ILE A 166 -0.62 11.62 23.26
CA ILE A 166 -1.05 10.27 22.87
C ILE A 166 -0.60 9.24 23.91
N LEU A 167 0.65 9.32 24.37
CA LEU A 167 1.27 8.32 25.26
C LEU A 167 1.27 8.73 26.73
N LYS A 168 1.38 10.03 27.03
CA LYS A 168 1.63 10.49 28.41
C LYS A 168 0.53 10.12 29.40
N THR A 169 -0.73 10.07 28.96
CA THR A 169 -1.87 9.71 29.82
C THR A 169 -1.71 8.34 30.48
N ILE A 170 -1.18 7.37 29.74
CA ILE A 170 -0.97 5.99 30.23
C ILE A 170 0.30 5.89 31.07
N LEU A 171 1.30 6.72 30.76
CA LEU A 171 2.58 6.77 31.45
C LEU A 171 2.51 7.54 32.79
N THR A 172 1.31 7.79 33.33
CA THR A 172 1.13 8.32 34.69
C THR A 172 1.29 7.23 35.75
N GLU A 173 1.20 5.95 35.39
CA GLU A 173 1.54 4.83 36.28
C GLU A 173 3.08 4.66 36.32
N ASP A 174 3.77 5.44 37.15
CA ASP A 174 5.25 5.47 37.21
C ASP A 174 5.90 4.13 37.58
N ASP A 175 5.17 3.23 38.25
CA ASP A 175 5.65 1.92 38.66
C ASP A 175 5.50 0.83 37.57
N VAL A 176 4.83 1.13 36.45
CA VAL A 176 4.56 0.13 35.41
C VAL A 176 5.58 0.20 34.28
N LYS A 177 6.30 -0.92 34.11
CA LYS A 177 7.13 -1.14 32.93
C LYS A 177 6.26 -1.61 31.77
N PHE A 178 6.22 -0.81 30.70
CA PHE A 178 5.56 -1.15 29.45
C PHE A 178 6.52 -1.84 28.49
N HIS A 179 6.02 -2.85 27.78
CA HIS A 179 6.83 -3.64 26.85
C HIS A 179 6.55 -3.28 25.40
N VAL A 180 5.29 -3.06 25.04
CA VAL A 180 4.91 -2.78 23.65
C VAL A 180 3.85 -1.69 23.63
N SER A 181 4.01 -0.67 22.79
CA SER A 181 2.88 0.15 22.34
C SER A 181 2.47 -0.27 20.95
N MET A 182 1.17 -0.34 20.69
CA MET A 182 0.59 -0.65 19.39
C MET A 182 -0.52 0.34 19.04
N THR A 183 -0.74 0.52 17.75
CA THR A 183 -1.86 1.31 17.23
C THR A 183 -2.20 0.89 15.81
N ASN A 184 -3.49 0.99 15.47
CA ASN A 184 -3.99 1.06 14.11
C ASN A 184 -4.52 2.50 13.90
N PRO A 185 -3.72 3.40 13.32
CA PRO A 185 -3.98 4.82 13.26
C PRO A 185 -5.17 5.16 12.34
N PRO A 186 -5.75 6.36 12.49
CA PRO A 186 -6.79 6.88 11.58
C PRO A 186 -6.23 7.11 10.17
N PHE A 187 -7.05 6.94 9.11
CA PHE A 187 -6.57 6.73 7.73
C PHE A 187 -6.68 7.94 6.75
N PHE A 188 -7.34 9.06 7.07
CA PHE A 188 -8.09 9.78 6.00
C PHE A 188 -7.77 11.21 5.53
N ASP A 189 -6.82 11.98 6.04
CA ASP A 189 -6.70 13.38 5.54
C ASP A 189 -6.36 13.46 4.03
N ASP A 190 -5.51 12.55 3.53
CA ASP A 190 -5.15 12.47 2.12
C ASP A 190 -6.31 12.05 1.17
N PHE A 191 -7.41 11.45 1.67
CA PHE A 191 -8.52 11.00 0.81
C PHE A 191 -9.40 12.17 0.36
N ILE A 192 -9.52 13.20 1.22
CA ILE A 192 -10.18 14.47 0.89
C ILE A 192 -9.31 15.25 -0.10
N GLU A 193 -7.99 15.30 0.10
CA GLU A 193 -7.08 15.96 -0.84
C GLU A 193 -7.17 15.35 -2.25
N GLU A 194 -7.06 14.02 -2.39
CA GLU A 194 -7.06 13.35 -3.71
C GLU A 194 -8.44 13.35 -4.41
N ASN A 195 -9.54 13.35 -3.66
CA ASN A 195 -10.89 13.32 -4.22
C ASN A 195 -11.63 14.66 -4.15
N SER A 196 -11.02 15.73 -3.66
CA SER A 196 -11.54 17.10 -3.67
C SER A 196 -12.13 17.46 -5.05
N ASN A 197 -11.40 17.13 -6.12
CA ASN A 197 -11.84 17.31 -7.51
C ASN A 197 -13.07 16.48 -7.92
N LYS A 198 -13.27 15.30 -7.33
CA LYS A 198 -14.49 14.48 -7.54
C LYS A 198 -15.66 14.94 -6.68
N MET A 199 -15.41 15.40 -5.45
CA MET A 199 -16.45 15.95 -4.58
C MET A 199 -17.04 17.26 -5.14
N LEU A 200 -16.20 18.08 -5.78
CA LEU A 200 -16.62 19.26 -6.55
C LEU A 200 -17.47 18.91 -7.78
N ALA A 201 -17.18 17.78 -8.44
CA ALA A 201 -17.92 17.33 -9.62
C ALA A 201 -19.30 16.72 -9.28
N ASP A 202 -19.44 16.12 -8.10
CA ASP A 202 -20.68 15.47 -7.64
C ASP A 202 -21.62 16.41 -6.85
N ASN A 203 -21.29 17.70 -6.70
CA ASN A 203 -22.07 18.69 -5.91
C ASN A 203 -22.41 18.23 -4.47
N THR A 204 -21.62 17.32 -3.89
CA THR A 204 -21.81 16.87 -2.53
C THR A 204 -20.88 17.65 -1.61
N SER A 205 -21.40 18.68 -0.95
CA SER A 205 -20.74 19.37 0.16
C SER A 205 -20.66 18.50 1.43
N ASP A 206 -21.46 17.43 1.48
CA ASP A 206 -21.50 16.50 2.61
C ASP A 206 -20.49 15.38 2.47
N VAL A 207 -19.34 15.58 3.11
CA VAL A 207 -18.26 14.61 3.29
C VAL A 207 -18.79 13.26 3.79
N LYS A 208 -19.78 13.26 4.68
CA LYS A 208 -20.44 12.06 5.24
C LYS A 208 -21.19 11.21 4.20
N SER A 209 -21.83 11.84 3.21
CA SER A 209 -22.62 11.18 2.16
C SER A 209 -21.72 10.50 1.12
N PHE A 210 -20.61 11.15 0.76
CA PHE A 210 -19.61 10.59 -0.16
C PHE A 210 -18.94 9.34 0.42
N PHE A 211 -18.67 9.32 1.72
CA PHE A 211 -18.10 8.16 2.42
C PHE A 211 -18.97 6.90 2.34
N HIS A 212 -20.30 7.04 2.38
CA HIS A 212 -21.22 5.91 2.25
C HIS A 212 -21.23 5.29 0.84
N LYS A 213 -20.86 6.06 -0.19
CA LYS A 213 -20.90 5.61 -1.60
C LYS A 213 -19.63 4.86 -2.04
N HIS A 214 -18.48 5.12 -1.44
CA HIS A 214 -17.20 4.56 -1.90
C HIS A 214 -16.65 3.48 -0.96
N LYS A 215 -17.14 2.25 -1.23
CA LYS A 215 -16.79 0.93 -0.65
C LYS A 215 -15.30 0.77 -0.34
N THR A 216 -14.94 0.53 0.94
CA THR A 216 -13.83 -0.34 1.45
C THR A 216 -13.48 -0.09 2.93
N SER A 217 -14.03 0.93 3.58
CA SER A 217 -13.83 1.18 5.01
C SER A 217 -15.18 1.17 5.75
N THR A 218 -15.28 0.35 6.80
CA THR A 218 -16.42 0.36 7.73
C THR A 218 -16.25 1.42 8.84
N ALA A 219 -15.14 2.18 8.84
CA ALA A 219 -14.88 3.21 9.84
C ALA A 219 -15.86 4.38 9.71
N SER A 220 -16.39 4.85 10.85
CA SER A 220 -17.07 6.14 10.92
C SER A 220 -16.08 7.29 10.72
N PRO A 221 -16.52 8.47 10.24
CA PRO A 221 -15.71 9.69 10.19
C PRO A 221 -14.93 9.96 11.49
N ILE A 222 -15.47 9.58 12.66
CA ILE A 222 -14.85 9.84 13.96
C ILE A 222 -13.61 8.96 14.20
N GLU A 223 -13.63 7.69 13.79
CA GLU A 223 -12.47 6.78 13.86
C GLU A 223 -11.52 6.92 12.66
N ALA A 224 -11.97 7.65 11.64
CA ALA A 224 -11.30 7.82 10.36
C ALA A 224 -10.45 9.11 10.30
N VAL A 225 -10.82 10.15 11.04
CA VAL A 225 -10.33 11.52 10.83
C VAL A 225 -9.37 11.94 11.95
N HIS A 226 -8.17 12.34 11.54
CA HIS A 226 -7.22 13.10 12.35
C HIS A 226 -6.60 14.16 11.45
N GLU A 227 -6.48 15.38 11.97
CA GLU A 227 -5.93 16.53 11.24
C GLU A 227 -4.45 16.29 10.88
N GLY A 228 -4.14 16.24 9.59
CA GLY A 228 -2.86 15.89 8.95
C GLY A 228 -2.63 14.38 8.75
N GLY A 229 -3.65 13.54 8.99
CA GLY A 229 -3.71 12.15 8.53
C GLY A 229 -2.81 11.16 9.27
N GLU A 230 -2.72 9.95 8.70
CA GLU A 230 -1.96 8.82 9.26
C GLU A 230 -0.48 9.17 9.51
N SER A 231 0.15 9.90 8.59
CA SER A 231 1.58 10.26 8.69
C SER A 231 1.83 11.21 9.87
N LYS A 232 1.03 12.28 10.04
CA LYS A 232 1.20 13.22 11.15
C LYS A 232 0.92 12.57 12.50
N PHE A 233 -0.12 11.73 12.59
CA PHE A 233 -0.43 10.98 13.80
C PHE A 233 0.74 10.08 14.24
N ILE A 234 1.32 9.32 13.31
CA ILE A 234 2.48 8.46 13.63
C ILE A 234 3.72 9.30 13.97
N LYS A 235 3.96 10.42 13.28
CA LYS A 235 5.07 11.34 13.63
C LYS A 235 4.92 11.89 15.05
N GLN A 236 3.69 12.18 15.49
CA GLN A 236 3.43 12.58 16.88
C GLN A 236 3.76 11.45 17.87
N ILE A 237 3.40 10.20 17.56
CA ILE A 237 3.80 9.04 18.39
C ILE A 237 5.32 8.90 18.45
N ILE A 238 6.01 9.06 17.31
CA ILE A 238 7.49 9.02 17.27
C ILE A 238 8.06 10.12 18.15
N LYS A 239 7.56 11.35 18.03
CA LYS A 239 7.98 12.50 18.86
C LYS A 239 7.80 12.22 20.34
N GLU A 240 6.61 11.79 20.76
CA GLU A 240 6.35 11.47 22.17
C GLU A 240 7.16 10.26 22.65
N SER A 241 7.45 9.28 21.78
CA SER A 241 8.30 8.15 22.13
C SER A 241 9.72 8.56 22.50
N ILE A 242 10.25 9.63 21.88
CA ILE A 242 11.58 10.20 22.20
C ILE A 242 11.61 10.75 23.63
N ASP A 243 10.51 11.38 24.08
CA ASP A 243 10.38 11.86 25.45
C ASP A 243 10.25 10.69 26.44
N CYS A 244 9.55 9.63 26.04
CA CYS A 244 9.30 8.44 26.87
C CYS A 244 10.51 7.48 26.93
N LYS A 245 11.43 7.54 25.96
CA LYS A 245 12.65 6.73 25.86
C LYS A 245 12.40 5.25 26.16
N GLN A 246 13.00 4.74 27.24
CA GLN A 246 12.96 3.34 27.63
C GLN A 246 11.80 3.02 28.59
N ARG A 247 10.82 3.91 28.79
CA ARG A 247 9.60 3.55 29.54
C ARG A 247 8.80 2.46 28.83
N ILE A 248 8.87 2.44 27.49
CA ILE A 248 8.28 1.42 26.63
C ILE A 248 9.42 0.72 25.87
N ASP A 249 9.47 -0.61 25.91
CA ASP A 249 10.55 -1.37 25.26
C ASP A 249 10.50 -1.32 23.73
N LEU A 250 9.30 -1.46 23.15
CA LEU A 250 9.04 -1.47 21.71
C LEU A 250 7.85 -0.59 21.38
N HIS A 251 8.00 0.30 20.42
CA HIS A 251 6.88 1.03 19.83
C HIS A 251 6.54 0.42 18.48
N THR A 252 5.26 0.18 18.22
CA THR A 252 4.77 -0.42 16.97
C THR A 252 3.58 0.34 16.41
N VAL A 253 3.51 0.46 15.08
CA VAL A 253 2.38 1.06 14.36
C VAL A 253 2.01 0.20 13.15
N MET A 254 0.71 0.04 12.90
CA MET A 254 0.21 -0.51 11.63
C MET A 254 -0.10 0.64 10.67
N ILE A 255 0.21 0.49 9.39
CA ILE A 255 0.12 1.56 8.39
C ILE A 255 -0.74 1.08 7.22
N GLY A 256 -1.73 1.90 6.89
CA GLY A 256 -2.71 1.78 5.82
C GLY A 256 -2.14 2.00 4.44
N ARG A 257 -1.30 3.03 4.29
CA ARG A 257 -0.83 3.50 2.98
C ARG A 257 0.66 3.24 2.76
N LYS A 258 0.99 2.78 1.54
CA LYS A 258 2.38 2.51 1.15
C LYS A 258 3.25 3.76 1.16
N LYS A 259 2.71 4.89 0.70
CA LYS A 259 3.40 6.19 0.67
C LYS A 259 3.84 6.59 2.10
N ASN A 260 2.90 6.58 3.04
CA ASN A 260 3.15 6.89 4.45
C ASN A 260 4.16 5.92 5.07
N PHE A 261 4.04 4.61 4.77
CA PHE A 261 5.02 3.63 5.22
C PHE A 261 6.45 3.97 4.75
N LEU A 262 6.64 4.30 3.47
CA LEU A 262 7.97 4.65 2.94
C LEU A 262 8.52 5.94 3.55
N GLU A 263 7.67 6.95 3.72
CA GLU A 263 8.03 8.20 4.37
C GLU A 263 8.49 7.97 5.82
N LEU A 264 7.67 7.30 6.62
CA LEU A 264 7.95 7.03 8.02
C LEU A 264 9.14 6.08 8.20
N LYS A 265 9.33 5.12 7.29
CA LYS A 265 10.51 4.26 7.25
C LYS A 265 11.79 5.06 7.02
N SER A 266 11.77 6.02 6.09
CA SER A 266 12.90 6.92 5.86
C SER A 266 13.17 7.79 7.08
N HIS A 267 12.12 8.33 7.70
CA HIS A 267 12.25 9.13 8.92
C HIS A 267 12.87 8.33 10.09
N LEU A 268 12.42 7.09 10.34
CA LEU A 268 13.03 6.23 11.37
C LEU A 268 14.50 5.92 11.04
N LYS A 269 14.85 5.78 9.76
CA LYS A 269 16.25 5.59 9.35
C LYS A 269 17.11 6.80 9.70
N GLU A 270 16.64 8.01 9.42
CA GLU A 270 17.32 9.26 9.81
C GLU A 270 17.51 9.32 11.33
N LEU A 271 16.50 8.94 12.12
CA LEU A 271 16.60 8.92 13.58
C LEU A 271 17.61 7.89 14.10
N VAL A 272 17.82 6.77 13.41
CA VAL A 272 18.92 5.83 13.71
C VAL A 272 20.28 6.44 13.37
N GLU A 273 20.41 7.05 12.19
CA GLU A 273 21.65 7.72 11.75
C GLU A 273 22.06 8.84 12.71
N GLN A 274 21.07 9.55 13.27
CA GLN A 274 21.25 10.58 14.31
C GLN A 274 21.43 10.00 15.73
N SER A 275 21.43 8.67 15.90
CA SER A 275 21.52 7.99 17.20
C SER A 275 20.42 8.37 18.21
N ILE A 276 19.27 8.84 17.74
CA ILE A 276 18.10 9.18 18.58
C ILE A 276 17.36 7.90 19.01
N ILE A 277 17.14 6.98 18.06
CA ILE A 277 16.64 5.63 18.34
C ILE A 277 17.75 4.59 18.11
N THR A 278 17.67 3.45 18.79
CA THR A 278 18.67 2.37 18.65
C THR A 278 18.53 1.61 17.34
N GLY A 279 17.29 1.41 16.88
CA GLY A 279 17.01 0.64 15.69
C GLY A 279 15.52 0.55 15.42
N PHE A 280 15.20 0.12 14.21
CA PHE A 280 13.83 -0.14 13.79
C PHE A 280 13.77 -1.37 12.88
N CYS A 281 12.59 -1.96 12.76
CA CYS A 281 12.26 -2.99 11.79
C CYS A 281 10.87 -2.78 11.22
N TRP A 282 10.53 -3.59 10.22
CA TRP A 282 9.26 -3.47 9.53
C TRP A 282 8.80 -4.81 8.96
N THR A 283 7.49 -4.91 8.74
CA THR A 283 6.87 -6.05 8.07
C THR A 283 5.71 -5.62 7.16
N GLU A 284 5.14 -6.56 6.39
CA GLU A 284 3.87 -6.33 5.70
C GLU A 284 2.81 -7.31 6.22
N PHE A 285 1.58 -6.85 6.40
CA PHE A 285 0.44 -7.67 6.73
C PHE A 285 -0.43 -7.84 5.48
N CYS A 286 -0.87 -9.07 5.23
CA CYS A 286 -1.62 -9.40 4.03
C CYS A 286 -2.85 -10.23 4.37
N GLN A 287 -3.99 -9.86 3.78
CA GLN A 287 -5.26 -10.58 3.91
C GLN A 287 -6.11 -10.25 2.69
N GLY A 288 -6.65 -11.26 2.00
CA GLY A 288 -7.45 -11.04 0.80
C GLY A 288 -6.68 -10.21 -0.24
N ASN A 289 -7.23 -9.08 -0.65
CA ASN A 289 -6.55 -8.11 -1.53
C ASN A 289 -5.94 -6.92 -0.76
N THR A 290 -6.07 -6.92 0.57
CA THR A 290 -5.65 -5.83 1.44
C THR A 290 -4.24 -6.07 1.93
N LYS A 291 -3.37 -5.06 1.74
CA LYS A 291 -2.04 -5.00 2.31
C LYS A 291 -1.96 -3.84 3.32
N ARG A 292 -1.24 -4.07 4.42
CA ARG A 292 -0.85 -3.08 5.42
C ARG A 292 0.64 -3.27 5.72
N TRP A 293 1.24 -2.32 6.42
CA TRP A 293 2.64 -2.39 6.85
C TRP A 293 2.74 -2.25 8.37
N GLY A 294 3.75 -2.86 8.98
CA GLY A 294 4.09 -2.64 10.37
C GLY A 294 5.44 -1.95 10.47
N LEU A 295 5.56 -0.92 11.30
CA LEU A 295 6.84 -0.35 11.73
C LEU A 295 7.02 -0.57 13.22
N ALA A 296 8.23 -0.91 13.65
CA ALA A 296 8.58 -1.04 15.06
C ALA A 296 9.94 -0.39 15.33
N TRP A 297 10.09 0.32 16.44
CA TRP A 297 11.35 0.93 16.85
C TRP A 297 11.59 0.82 18.36
N THR A 298 12.84 1.04 18.77
CA THR A 298 13.25 0.93 20.18
C THR A 298 14.36 1.92 20.54
N PHE A 299 14.39 2.29 21.83
CA PHE A 299 15.47 3.03 22.47
C PHE A 299 16.41 2.11 23.28
N CYS A 300 16.11 0.81 23.35
CA CYS A 300 16.87 -0.15 24.15
C CYS A 300 17.99 -0.78 23.31
N ARG A 301 19.25 -0.45 23.66
CA ARG A 301 20.47 -0.98 23.00
C ARG A 301 20.59 -2.50 23.00
N ARG A 302 19.88 -3.21 23.87
CA ARG A 302 19.88 -4.67 23.94
C ARG A 302 19.07 -5.32 22.81
N PHE A 303 18.16 -4.59 22.17
CA PHE A 303 17.29 -5.12 21.13
C PHE A 303 17.87 -4.79 19.75
N ASN A 304 18.32 -5.83 19.03
CA ASN A 304 18.80 -5.70 17.66
C ASN A 304 17.65 -5.96 16.67
N LEU A 305 16.96 -4.89 16.26
CA LEU A 305 15.83 -5.00 15.34
C LEU A 305 16.21 -5.22 13.87
N THR A 306 17.47 -5.05 13.48
CA THR A 306 17.92 -5.23 12.07
C THR A 306 17.61 -6.62 11.53
N ASN A 307 17.72 -7.62 12.41
CA ASN A 307 17.45 -9.04 12.10
C ASN A 307 16.09 -9.51 12.62
N ALA A 308 15.19 -8.60 12.98
CA ALA A 308 13.87 -8.97 13.48
C ALA A 308 13.11 -9.80 12.44
N PRO A 309 12.32 -10.79 12.88
CA PRO A 309 11.51 -11.62 12.00
C PRO A 309 10.57 -10.76 11.16
N LYS A 310 10.54 -11.06 9.87
CA LYS A 310 9.59 -10.49 8.92
C LYS A 310 8.64 -11.59 8.51
N ILE A 311 7.36 -11.26 8.37
CA ILE A 311 6.41 -12.10 7.66
C ILE A 311 6.97 -12.27 6.23
N LYS A 312 7.55 -13.43 5.97
CA LYS A 312 8.28 -13.68 4.72
C LYS A 312 7.29 -13.73 3.57
N PHE A 313 7.25 -12.66 2.79
CA PHE A 313 6.77 -12.75 1.42
C PHE A 313 7.88 -13.43 0.62
N SER A 314 7.55 -14.51 -0.07
CA SER A 314 8.33 -14.88 -1.25
C SER A 314 8.51 -13.60 -2.05
N LEU A 315 9.76 -13.14 -2.21
CA LEU A 315 10.10 -12.13 -3.21
C LEU A 315 9.32 -12.48 -4.47
N SER A 316 8.70 -11.49 -5.12
CA SER A 316 8.05 -11.75 -6.41
C SER A 316 9.08 -12.49 -7.25
N LYS A 317 8.73 -13.70 -7.69
CA LYS A 317 9.62 -14.43 -8.60
C LYS A 317 9.95 -13.46 -9.74
N PRO A 318 11.24 -13.28 -10.08
CA PRO A 318 11.62 -12.38 -11.16
C PRO A 318 10.83 -12.77 -12.41
N LEU A 319 10.36 -11.78 -13.15
CA LEU A 319 9.84 -12.01 -14.49
C LEU A 319 11.05 -12.31 -15.38
N ILE A 320 11.05 -13.47 -16.03
CA ILE A 320 12.18 -13.96 -16.80
C ILE A 320 11.76 -14.05 -18.27
N LEU A 321 12.46 -13.32 -19.12
CA LEU A 321 12.40 -13.44 -20.57
C LEU A 321 13.69 -14.10 -21.03
N LYS A 322 13.58 -15.25 -21.70
CA LYS A 322 14.71 -15.93 -22.34
C LYS A 322 14.68 -15.57 -23.82
N LEU A 323 15.80 -15.07 -24.33
CA LEU A 323 15.98 -14.80 -25.75
C LEU A 323 16.76 -15.99 -26.32
N SER A 324 16.12 -16.88 -27.09
CA SER A 324 16.82 -18.03 -27.70
C SER A 324 17.66 -17.57 -28.90
N ASN A 325 18.69 -18.34 -29.22
CA ASN A 325 19.66 -18.05 -30.28
C ASN A 325 19.16 -18.44 -31.70
N ASP A 326 17.86 -18.32 -32.00
CA ASP A 326 17.29 -18.77 -33.28
C ASP A 326 17.34 -17.71 -34.40
N LEU A 327 18.17 -16.67 -34.25
CA LEU A 327 18.28 -15.56 -35.19
C LEU A 327 19.64 -15.62 -35.91
N ASN A 328 19.59 -15.91 -37.21
CA ASN A 328 20.68 -15.71 -38.18
C ASN A 328 20.96 -14.21 -38.44
N CYS A 329 20.97 -13.38 -37.39
CA CYS A 329 21.26 -11.96 -37.50
C CYS A 329 22.40 -11.63 -36.53
N CYS A 330 23.40 -10.90 -37.04
CA CYS A 330 24.50 -10.35 -36.26
C CYS A 330 23.95 -9.64 -35.00
N ASP A 331 24.71 -9.63 -33.90
CA ASP A 331 24.47 -8.85 -32.67
C ASP A 331 23.83 -9.57 -31.45
N TYR A 332 24.03 -10.89 -31.29
CA TYR A 332 23.68 -11.63 -30.06
C TYR A 332 24.66 -11.37 -28.88
N GLU A 333 24.96 -10.10 -28.62
CA GLU A 333 25.79 -9.62 -27.53
C GLU A 333 24.96 -8.94 -26.44
N MET A 334 25.35 -9.11 -25.17
CA MET A 334 24.63 -8.51 -24.03
C MET A 334 24.56 -6.98 -24.14
N ASN A 335 25.62 -6.35 -24.63
CA ASN A 335 25.71 -4.90 -24.78
C ASN A 335 24.74 -4.38 -25.83
N PHE A 336 24.61 -5.07 -26.96
CA PHE A 336 23.67 -4.70 -28.00
C PHE A 336 22.22 -4.77 -27.49
N ILE A 337 21.84 -5.88 -26.84
CA ILE A 337 20.51 -6.04 -26.26
C ILE A 337 20.23 -4.97 -25.20
N ALA A 338 21.19 -4.69 -24.32
CA ALA A 338 21.04 -3.65 -23.31
C ALA A 338 20.91 -2.25 -23.93
N ASN A 339 21.68 -1.93 -24.97
CA ASN A 339 21.57 -0.66 -25.68
C ASN A 339 20.24 -0.52 -26.42
N HIS A 340 19.73 -1.61 -27.00
CA HIS A 340 18.40 -1.61 -27.60
C HIS A 340 17.29 -1.43 -26.55
N ILE A 341 17.40 -2.09 -25.38
CA ILE A 341 16.48 -1.87 -24.25
C ILE A 341 16.52 -0.41 -23.79
N GLU A 342 17.71 0.18 -23.64
CA GLU A 342 17.86 1.58 -23.28
C GLU A 342 17.23 2.50 -24.32
N TYR A 343 17.41 2.21 -25.61
CA TYR A 343 16.76 2.93 -26.69
C TYR A 343 15.23 2.87 -26.57
N LEU A 344 14.65 1.68 -26.36
CA LEU A 344 13.19 1.52 -26.20
C LEU A 344 12.68 2.29 -24.97
N LEU A 345 13.39 2.23 -23.85
CA LEU A 345 13.02 2.94 -22.63
C LEU A 345 13.02 4.46 -22.82
N ARG A 346 14.04 5.01 -23.48
CA ARG A 346 14.18 6.47 -23.66
C ARG A 346 13.32 7.01 -24.81
N ASN A 347 13.24 6.29 -25.92
CA ASN A 347 12.68 6.81 -27.17
C ASN A 347 11.28 6.30 -27.50
N ASP A 348 10.94 5.04 -27.19
CA ASP A 348 9.57 4.52 -27.44
C ASP A 348 8.66 4.72 -26.22
N LEU A 349 9.24 4.66 -25.01
CA LEU A 349 8.53 4.77 -23.75
C LEU A 349 8.73 6.09 -23.01
N GLU A 350 9.67 6.94 -23.43
CA GLU A 350 9.92 8.25 -22.81
C GLU A 350 10.03 8.15 -21.28
N ILE A 351 10.82 7.19 -20.77
CA ILE A 351 11.00 7.00 -19.33
C ILE A 351 12.00 8.03 -18.78
N ASP A 352 11.54 8.80 -17.79
CA ASP A 352 12.26 9.95 -17.25
C ASP A 352 13.50 9.57 -16.43
N GLU A 353 13.43 8.52 -15.61
CA GLU A 353 14.48 8.14 -14.67
C GLU A 353 15.02 6.74 -14.94
N ILE A 354 16.22 6.66 -15.52
CA ILE A 354 16.92 5.42 -15.81
C ILE A 354 18.36 5.52 -15.32
N THR A 355 18.74 4.65 -14.38
CA THR A 355 20.15 4.46 -13.99
C THR A 355 20.65 3.14 -14.55
N LYS A 356 21.80 3.14 -15.24
CA LYS A 356 22.44 1.94 -15.80
C LYS A 356 23.72 1.64 -15.03
N ILE A 357 23.86 0.41 -14.55
CA ILE A 357 25.06 -0.11 -13.89
C ILE A 357 25.55 -1.30 -14.70
N GLU A 358 26.78 -1.19 -15.20
CA GLU A 358 27.39 -2.21 -16.04
C GLU A 358 28.57 -2.89 -15.34
N THR A 359 28.61 -4.22 -15.46
CA THR A 359 29.73 -5.05 -15.00
C THR A 359 30.02 -6.10 -16.07
N HIS A 360 31.22 -6.70 -16.06
CA HIS A 360 31.58 -7.75 -17.02
C HIS A 360 30.61 -8.96 -17.05
N LYS A 361 29.80 -9.17 -16.01
CA LYS A 361 28.90 -10.33 -15.88
C LYS A 361 27.41 -10.02 -16.11
N LYS A 362 27.01 -8.75 -16.02
CA LYS A 362 25.60 -8.32 -16.10
C LYS A 362 25.50 -6.82 -16.35
N ILE A 363 24.39 -6.42 -16.99
CA ILE A 363 23.96 -5.03 -17.14
C ILE A 363 22.65 -4.87 -16.38
N GLU A 364 22.60 -3.91 -15.46
CA GLU A 364 21.43 -3.61 -14.65
C GLU A 364 20.90 -2.21 -14.94
N PHE A 365 19.58 -2.11 -15.06
CA PHE A 365 18.84 -0.86 -15.14
C PHE A 365 17.97 -0.70 -13.90
N ASP A 366 18.04 0.45 -13.26
CA ASP A 366 17.05 0.93 -12.30
C ASP A 366 16.13 1.91 -13.03
N ILE A 367 14.86 1.51 -13.19
CA ILE A 367 13.89 2.17 -14.06
C ILE A 367 12.78 2.73 -13.19
N LYS A 368 12.54 4.04 -13.27
CA LYS A 368 11.51 4.75 -12.53
C LYS A 368 10.68 5.62 -13.48
N SER A 369 9.36 5.62 -13.29
CA SER A 369 8.47 6.50 -14.03
C SER A 369 7.20 6.80 -13.24
N GLN A 370 6.75 8.06 -13.34
CA GLN A 370 5.47 8.52 -12.80
C GLN A 370 4.32 8.36 -13.81
N THR A 371 4.63 8.13 -15.09
CA THR A 371 3.68 8.13 -16.20
C THR A 371 3.53 6.76 -16.83
N ASN A 372 2.32 6.42 -17.28
CA ASN A 372 2.02 5.11 -17.86
C ASN A 372 2.28 5.09 -19.37
N ASN A 373 3.55 5.06 -19.77
CA ASN A 373 3.91 5.19 -21.18
C ASN A 373 4.01 3.86 -21.94
N TRP A 374 3.98 2.72 -21.24
CA TRP A 374 4.09 1.37 -21.81
C TRP A 374 2.74 0.76 -22.23
N GLN A 375 1.61 1.42 -21.92
CA GLN A 375 0.28 1.00 -22.38
C GLN A 375 -0.16 1.71 -23.67
N ASN A 376 -1.16 1.13 -24.35
CA ASN A 376 -1.83 1.70 -25.53
C ASN A 376 -0.94 2.03 -26.73
N GLN A 377 0.27 1.46 -26.79
CA GLN A 377 1.22 1.69 -27.89
C GLN A 377 0.65 1.31 -29.27
N ARG A 378 -0.21 0.29 -29.35
CA ARG A 378 -0.92 -0.06 -30.60
C ARG A 378 -1.89 1.05 -31.04
N GLN A 379 -2.58 1.69 -30.10
CA GLN A 379 -3.50 2.80 -30.39
C GLN A 379 -2.70 4.06 -30.75
N LYS A 380 -1.62 4.37 -30.03
CA LYS A 380 -0.69 5.47 -30.35
C LYS A 380 -0.09 5.31 -31.75
N ARG A 381 0.38 4.11 -32.12
CA ARG A 381 0.89 3.81 -33.47
C ARG A 381 -0.16 3.96 -34.56
N ARG A 382 -1.40 3.51 -34.33
CA ARG A 382 -2.50 3.70 -35.28
C ARG A 382 -2.84 5.18 -35.47
N LEU A 383 -2.79 5.98 -34.41
CA LEU A 383 -2.99 7.42 -34.49
C LEU A 383 -1.82 8.11 -35.22
N ALA A 384 -0.57 7.74 -34.92
CA ALA A 384 0.61 8.26 -35.61
C ALA A 384 0.63 7.89 -37.10
N GLN A 385 0.31 6.64 -37.47
CA GLN A 385 0.18 6.22 -38.86
C GLN A 385 -0.95 6.95 -39.59
N ARG A 386 -2.06 7.24 -38.90
CA ARG A 386 -3.12 8.08 -39.46
C ARG A 386 -2.65 9.52 -39.67
N MET A 387 -1.91 10.10 -38.73
CA MET A 387 -1.36 11.45 -38.85
C MET A 387 -0.34 11.55 -39.98
N ILE A 388 0.60 10.60 -40.07
CA ILE A 388 1.58 10.50 -41.16
C ILE A 388 0.87 10.30 -42.52
N GLY A 389 -0.14 9.43 -42.58
CA GLY A 389 -0.94 9.25 -43.80
C GLY A 389 -1.74 10.49 -44.20
N THR A 390 -2.09 11.35 -43.26
CA THR A 390 -2.78 12.63 -43.55
C THR A 390 -1.79 13.68 -44.06
N GLU A 391 -0.56 13.71 -43.53
CA GLU A 391 0.52 14.60 -44.02
C GLU A 391 1.01 14.17 -45.42
N CYS A 392 1.18 12.87 -45.69
CA CYS A 392 1.53 12.38 -47.04
C CYS A 392 0.46 12.70 -48.08
N ASN A 393 -0.84 12.58 -47.73
CA ASN A 393 -1.92 12.95 -48.63
C ASN A 393 -1.97 14.47 -48.94
N ILE A 394 -1.51 15.32 -48.02
CA ILE A 394 -1.41 16.78 -48.25
C ILE A 394 -0.23 17.12 -49.16
N ILE A 395 0.86 16.32 -49.13
CA ILE A 395 2.02 16.50 -50.00
C ILE A 395 1.70 15.99 -51.42
N GLU A 396 1.08 14.81 -51.56
CA GLU A 396 0.70 14.26 -52.88
C GLU A 396 -0.39 15.07 -53.61
N GLN A 397 -1.22 15.83 -52.88
CA GLN A 397 -2.17 16.77 -53.50
C GLN A 397 -1.51 18.08 -53.97
N ARG A 398 -0.32 18.44 -53.47
CA ARG A 398 0.42 19.64 -53.93
C ARG A 398 1.28 19.37 -55.16
N ASP A 399 1.74 18.14 -55.36
CA ASP A 399 2.58 17.77 -56.51
C ASP A 399 1.79 17.49 -57.81
N ASN A 400 0.45 17.50 -57.76
CA ASN A 400 -0.43 17.19 -58.92
C ASN A 400 -1.12 18.41 -59.55
N GLU A 401 -0.92 19.65 -59.06
CA GLU A 401 -1.60 20.84 -59.58
C GLU A 401 -0.73 21.84 -60.39
N ASP A 402 0.57 21.58 -60.60
CA ASP A 402 1.43 22.50 -61.37
C ASP A 402 2.03 21.87 -62.64
N GLU A 403 1.21 21.76 -63.70
CA GLU A 403 1.69 21.59 -65.08
C GLU A 403 0.95 22.54 -66.04
N TYR A 404 1.73 23.38 -66.75
CA TYR A 404 1.40 24.29 -67.88
C TYR A 404 0.81 25.70 -67.62
N GLN A 405 1.67 26.75 -67.60
CA GLN A 405 1.87 27.70 -68.73
C GLN A 405 2.74 28.95 -68.38
N THR A 406 3.95 28.96 -68.97
CA THR A 406 4.64 30.03 -69.74
C THR A 406 4.69 31.54 -69.35
N ILE A 407 5.94 32.03 -69.29
CA ILE A 407 6.52 33.31 -69.80
C ILE A 407 6.83 34.47 -68.82
N SER A 408 8.11 34.48 -68.43
CA SER A 408 9.08 35.59 -68.42
C SER A 408 9.20 36.59 -67.26
N LYS A 409 10.48 36.71 -66.86
CA LYS A 409 11.24 37.88 -66.40
C LYS A 409 11.21 38.24 -64.90
N ARG A 410 12.40 37.99 -64.33
CA ARG A 410 13.21 38.81 -63.41
C ARG A 410 13.20 38.45 -61.92
N LYS A 411 14.31 37.78 -61.56
CA LYS A 411 15.22 37.99 -60.41
C LYS A 411 14.71 38.81 -59.21
N LEU A 412 14.60 38.08 -58.10
CA LEU A 412 15.20 38.32 -56.78
C LEU A 412 15.09 39.73 -56.20
N SER A 413 14.23 39.89 -55.19
CA SER A 413 14.65 39.95 -53.78
C SER A 413 13.41 39.91 -52.88
N ASP A 414 13.64 39.61 -51.60
CA ASP A 414 12.80 39.95 -50.44
C ASP A 414 12.24 38.77 -49.64
N SER A 415 12.94 38.57 -48.52
CA SER A 415 12.45 38.09 -47.24
C SER A 415 11.21 38.87 -46.77
N VAL A 416 10.08 38.17 -46.56
CA VAL A 416 8.99 38.62 -45.67
C VAL A 416 8.35 37.40 -45.01
N GLU A 417 8.39 37.38 -43.67
CA GLU A 417 7.54 36.56 -42.80
C GLU A 417 6.06 36.87 -43.05
N PHE A 418 5.19 35.87 -43.13
CA PHE A 418 3.82 36.04 -42.60
C PHE A 418 3.22 34.76 -42.02
N LYS A 419 2.73 34.95 -40.80
CA LYS A 419 2.02 34.04 -39.90
C LYS A 419 0.84 33.33 -40.56
N GLN A 420 0.63 32.06 -40.20
CA GLN A 420 -0.72 31.48 -40.18
C GLN A 420 -0.98 30.69 -38.89
N ASN A 421 -2.04 31.14 -38.22
CA ASN A 421 -2.69 30.54 -37.07
C ASN A 421 -3.15 29.10 -37.36
N PHE A 422 -2.87 28.18 -36.45
CA PHE A 422 -3.56 26.89 -36.36
C PHE A 422 -4.45 26.83 -35.11
N PRO A 423 -5.68 26.29 -35.21
CA PRO A 423 -6.65 26.28 -34.13
C PRO A 423 -6.29 25.29 -33.03
N ASN A 424 -6.23 25.80 -31.80
CA ASN A 424 -6.14 25.04 -30.56
C ASN A 424 -7.43 24.24 -30.33
N GLN A 425 -7.41 22.93 -30.54
CA GLN A 425 -8.35 22.02 -29.86
C GLN A 425 -7.76 20.62 -29.67
N CYS A 426 -7.87 20.15 -28.43
CA CYS A 426 -7.58 18.78 -27.94
C CYS A 426 -6.10 18.37 -27.70
N LYS A 427 -5.40 19.14 -26.87
CA LYS A 427 -4.44 18.57 -25.89
C LYS A 427 -5.00 18.78 -24.48
N LYS A 428 -5.85 17.88 -23.98
CA LYS A 428 -6.06 17.77 -22.53
C LYS A 428 -4.85 17.04 -21.94
N ARG A 429 -3.76 17.80 -21.72
CA ARG A 429 -2.76 17.43 -20.71
C ARG A 429 -3.48 17.49 -19.38
N MET A 430 -3.67 16.35 -18.73
CA MET A 430 -3.88 16.36 -17.29
C MET A 430 -2.56 16.79 -16.66
N ASN A 431 -2.40 18.10 -16.46
CA ASN A 431 -1.39 18.64 -15.57
C ASN A 431 -1.81 18.21 -14.15
N PHE A 432 -1.24 17.12 -13.66
CA PHE A 432 -1.09 16.96 -12.22
C PHE A 432 0.04 17.90 -11.81
N ASP A 433 -0.26 18.86 -10.94
CA ASP A 433 0.78 19.71 -10.35
C ASP A 433 1.80 18.83 -9.63
N TYR A 434 3.06 18.96 -10.07
CA TYR A 434 4.17 18.10 -9.70
C TYR A 434 4.79 18.60 -8.40
N ASN A 435 4.64 17.83 -7.32
CA ASN A 435 5.53 17.90 -6.17
C ASN A 435 6.70 16.92 -6.39
N SER A 436 7.91 17.45 -6.56
CA SER A 436 9.15 16.72 -6.88
C SER A 436 9.70 15.80 -5.78
N ASN A 437 8.91 15.49 -4.74
CA ASN A 437 9.32 14.69 -3.57
C ASN A 437 8.50 13.40 -3.38
N SER A 438 7.88 12.85 -4.44
CA SER A 438 7.14 11.59 -4.30
C SER A 438 8.10 10.40 -4.06
N LEU A 439 8.06 9.82 -2.86
CA LEU A 439 8.74 8.58 -2.48
C LEU A 439 8.22 7.32 -3.21
N THR A 440 7.18 7.47 -4.05
CA THR A 440 6.58 6.38 -4.82
C THR A 440 6.54 6.71 -6.30
N PHE A 441 6.68 5.69 -7.14
CA PHE A 441 6.60 5.77 -8.60
C PHE A 441 5.52 4.83 -9.12
N LEU A 442 4.82 5.20 -10.21
CA LEU A 442 3.92 4.28 -10.91
C LEU A 442 4.65 3.01 -11.34
N LEU A 443 5.88 3.16 -11.82
CA LEU A 443 6.82 2.09 -12.10
C LEU A 443 8.11 2.34 -11.34
N HIS A 444 8.55 1.38 -10.54
CA HIS A 444 9.95 1.26 -10.13
C HIS A 444 10.36 -0.21 -10.26
N CYS A 445 11.25 -0.51 -11.21
CA CYS A 445 11.72 -1.87 -11.41
C CYS A 445 13.21 -1.94 -11.70
N GLY A 446 13.82 -3.04 -11.27
CA GLY A 446 15.15 -3.42 -11.71
C GLY A 446 15.03 -4.35 -12.91
N LEU A 447 15.75 -4.05 -13.99
CA LEU A 447 15.92 -4.93 -15.14
C LEU A 447 17.37 -5.37 -15.22
N MET A 448 17.61 -6.67 -15.35
CA MET A 448 18.95 -7.24 -15.46
C MET A 448 19.06 -8.03 -16.75
N VAL A 449 20.04 -7.68 -17.58
CA VAL A 449 20.47 -8.46 -18.74
C VAL A 449 21.69 -9.26 -18.35
N LYS A 450 21.64 -10.58 -18.53
CA LYS A 450 22.79 -11.44 -18.29
C LYS A 450 22.78 -12.68 -19.18
N ARG A 451 23.96 -13.23 -19.45
CA ARG A 451 24.13 -14.50 -20.15
C ARG A 451 24.00 -15.65 -19.15
N GLU A 452 23.14 -16.63 -19.45
CA GLU A 452 23.06 -17.91 -18.76
C GLU A 452 23.26 -19.04 -19.80
N LYS A 453 24.41 -19.71 -19.74
CA LYS A 453 24.84 -20.69 -20.76
C LYS A 453 24.87 -20.05 -22.16
N GLN A 454 24.11 -20.59 -23.11
CA GLN A 454 24.03 -20.08 -24.49
C GLN A 454 22.97 -18.98 -24.64
N ASP A 455 22.05 -18.82 -23.68
CA ASP A 455 20.96 -17.86 -23.76
C ASP A 455 21.30 -16.52 -23.08
N ILE A 456 20.72 -15.44 -23.58
CA ILE A 456 20.62 -14.16 -22.87
C ILE A 456 19.26 -14.09 -22.18
N ILE A 457 19.30 -13.75 -20.89
CA ILE A 457 18.13 -13.66 -20.04
C ILE A 457 17.95 -12.23 -19.57
N ILE A 458 16.73 -11.74 -19.70
CA ILE A 458 16.26 -10.49 -19.10
C ILE A 458 15.45 -10.86 -17.87
N LYS A 459 15.90 -10.41 -16.70
CA LYS A 459 15.19 -10.58 -15.42
C LYS A 459 14.67 -9.24 -14.94
N MET A 460 13.37 -9.15 -14.69
CA MET A 460 12.74 -7.94 -14.16
C MET A 460 12.15 -8.19 -12.77
N VAL A 461 12.38 -7.24 -11.86
CA VAL A 461 11.89 -7.31 -10.48
C VAL A 461 11.28 -5.97 -10.10
N THR A 462 10.03 -5.99 -9.63
CA THR A 462 9.38 -4.80 -9.04
C THR A 462 10.12 -4.40 -7.77
N LYS A 463 10.52 -3.13 -7.68
CA LYS A 463 11.24 -2.56 -6.55
C LYS A 463 10.28 -1.96 -5.53
N GLU A 464 10.80 -1.66 -4.34
CA GLU A 464 10.00 -1.27 -3.18
C GLU A 464 9.18 0.00 -3.42
N MET A 465 9.70 1.01 -4.12
CA MET A 465 9.00 2.28 -4.34
C MET A 465 7.94 2.23 -5.46
N SER A 466 7.74 1.09 -6.12
CA SER A 466 6.70 0.93 -7.15
C SER A 466 5.32 0.89 -6.51
N LEU A 467 4.33 1.64 -7.02
CA LEU A 467 2.97 1.62 -6.49
C LEU A 467 2.33 0.24 -6.57
N ASN A 468 2.54 -0.47 -7.68
CA ASN A 468 2.06 -1.84 -7.87
C ASN A 468 3.05 -2.67 -8.69
N LYS A 469 2.79 -3.98 -8.81
CA LYS A 469 3.57 -4.91 -9.64
C LYS A 469 3.11 -4.95 -11.09
N ASP A 470 1.89 -4.48 -11.36
CA ASP A 470 1.26 -4.55 -12.68
C ASP A 470 2.02 -3.71 -13.70
N SER A 471 2.53 -2.52 -13.31
CA SER A 471 3.39 -1.70 -14.16
C SER A 471 4.64 -2.46 -14.62
N THR A 472 5.30 -3.19 -13.72
CA THR A 472 6.46 -4.03 -14.08
C THR A 472 6.06 -5.17 -15.01
N TYR A 473 4.92 -5.81 -14.76
CA TYR A 473 4.42 -6.89 -15.62
C TYR A 473 4.05 -6.39 -17.02
N GLN A 474 3.42 -5.22 -17.13
CA GLN A 474 3.08 -4.61 -18.41
C GLN A 474 4.32 -4.20 -19.19
N LEU A 475 5.31 -3.60 -18.53
CA LEU A 475 6.60 -3.32 -19.15
C LEU A 475 7.31 -4.61 -19.61
N PHE A 476 7.22 -5.68 -18.82
CA PHE A 476 7.73 -7.00 -19.21
C PHE A 476 7.03 -7.55 -20.46
N GLN A 477 5.70 -7.44 -20.56
CA GLN A 477 4.96 -7.83 -21.76
C GLN A 477 5.33 -6.96 -22.98
N TYR A 478 5.57 -5.67 -22.76
CA TYR A 478 6.07 -4.78 -23.81
C TYR A 478 7.42 -5.29 -24.37
N PHE A 479 8.39 -5.61 -23.51
CA PHE A 479 9.68 -6.15 -23.96
C PHE A 479 9.54 -7.51 -24.63
N LYS A 480 8.68 -8.39 -24.11
CA LYS A 480 8.40 -9.69 -24.74
C LYS A 480 7.91 -9.54 -26.18
N ASN A 481 7.13 -8.49 -26.49
CA ASN A 481 6.63 -8.25 -27.86
C ASN A 481 7.62 -7.52 -28.77
N LYS A 482 8.74 -7.02 -28.22
CA LYS A 482 9.73 -6.20 -28.94
C LYS A 482 11.06 -6.89 -29.16
N LEU A 483 11.40 -7.82 -28.28
CA LEU A 483 12.69 -8.51 -28.25
C LEU A 483 12.57 -9.99 -28.64
N VAL A 484 11.36 -10.56 -28.63
CA VAL A 484 11.00 -11.89 -29.13
C VAL A 484 9.99 -11.69 -30.24
#